data_AF-A0A1L9Q2B4-F1
#
_entry.id   AF-A0A1L9Q2B4-F1
#
_cell.length_a   1.000
_cell.length_b   1.000
_cell.length_c   1.000
_cell.angle_alpha   90.00
_cell.angle_beta   90.00
_cell.angle_gamma   90.00
#
_symmetry.space_group_name_H-M   'P 1'
#
loop_
_entity.id
_entity.type
_entity.pdbx_description
1 polymer ?
#
loop_
_entity_poly.entity_id
_entity_poly.type
_entity_poly.pdbx_seq_one_letter_code
_entity_poly.pdbx_strand_id
1 'polypeptide(L)'
;MKLTTGILVCASSLLMSAHAASVRMCYNRDFGDCIDVPAPHGDCVYVPTKYNDHVYSASTPTGHHCDSYETGCEPGKLLIQGIDRAGYKGLPEGHRVSGFRCYD
;
A
#
# COMPACT_ATOMS: atom_id res chain seq x y z
N MET A 1 -7.30 56.01 20.91
CA MET A 1 -8.41 55.07 20.56
C MET A 1 -8.56 55.03 19.04
N LYS A 2 -8.31 53.87 18.42
CA LYS A 2 -9.06 53.26 17.29
C LYS A 2 -8.17 52.20 16.61
N LEU A 3 -8.41 50.95 17.01
CA LEU A 3 -8.90 49.83 16.19
C LEU A 3 -7.83 49.20 15.30
N THR A 4 -7.21 48.18 15.87
CA THR A 4 -6.73 46.96 15.24
C THR A 4 -7.70 46.45 14.17
N THR A 5 -7.22 46.10 12.98
CA THR A 5 -7.91 45.15 12.10
C THR A 5 -6.87 44.36 11.33
N GLY A 6 -6.62 43.15 11.81
CA GLY A 6 -5.87 42.13 11.10
C GLY A 6 -6.70 41.58 9.94
N ILE A 7 -6.00 41.18 8.87
CA ILE A 7 -6.55 40.25 7.89
C ILE A 7 -5.71 38.99 8.01
N LEU A 8 -6.21 38.07 8.83
CA LEU A 8 -5.75 36.69 8.87
C LEU A 8 -6.27 36.06 7.58
N VAL A 9 -5.41 35.88 6.58
CA VAL A 9 -5.74 35.07 5.41
C VAL A 9 -5.81 33.63 5.89
N CYS A 10 -7.02 33.14 6.14
CA CYS A 10 -7.27 31.73 6.37
C CYS A 10 -6.90 30.96 5.10
N ALA A 11 -5.67 30.45 5.05
CA ALA A 11 -5.34 29.35 4.17
C ALA A 11 -6.18 28.15 4.62
N SER A 12 -7.35 28.00 4.00
CA SER A 12 -8.13 26.77 4.07
C SER A 12 -7.37 25.69 3.32
N SER A 13 -6.29 25.19 3.93
CA SER A 13 -5.68 23.94 3.55
C SER A 13 -6.74 22.88 3.77
N LEU A 14 -7.33 22.40 2.67
CA LEU A 14 -8.14 21.19 2.66
C LEU A 14 -7.29 20.08 3.27
N LEU A 15 -7.47 19.83 4.56
CA LEU A 15 -7.10 18.58 5.20
C LEU A 15 -8.02 17.51 4.60
N MET A 16 -7.70 17.07 3.39
CA MET A 16 -8.00 15.70 3.00
C MET A 16 -7.27 14.86 4.04
N SER A 17 -8.02 14.26 4.97
CA SER A 17 -7.56 13.07 5.65
C SER A 17 -7.34 12.04 4.55
N ALA A 18 -6.15 12.06 3.95
CA ALA A 18 -5.77 11.12 2.92
C ALA A 18 -5.69 9.79 3.65
N HIS A 19 -6.74 8.99 3.51
CA HIS A 19 -6.74 7.62 3.94
C HIS A 19 -5.72 6.90 3.05
N ALA A 20 -4.44 6.98 3.45
CA ALA A 20 -3.31 6.75 2.58
C ALA A 20 -2.61 5.47 3.04
N ALA A 21 -2.90 4.37 2.34
CA ALA A 21 -2.10 3.18 2.44
C ALA A 21 -1.08 3.11 1.29
N SER A 22 -0.04 2.33 1.49
CA SER A 22 0.93 2.01 0.46
C SER A 22 1.46 0.61 0.69
N VAL A 23 1.73 -0.12 -0.38
CA VAL A 23 2.41 -1.41 -0.33
C VAL A 23 3.79 -1.30 -0.94
N ARG A 24 4.79 -1.84 -0.25
CA ARG A 24 6.12 -2.09 -0.78
C ARG A 24 6.15 -3.50 -1.34
N MET A 25 6.30 -3.65 -2.64
CA MET A 25 6.44 -4.94 -3.31
C MET A 25 7.90 -5.15 -3.66
N CYS A 26 8.48 -6.30 -3.33
CA CYS A 26 9.88 -6.59 -3.62
C CYS A 26 10.04 -7.88 -4.43
N TYR A 27 10.93 -7.81 -5.42
CA TYR A 27 11.18 -8.88 -6.38
C TYR A 27 12.40 -9.74 -5.99
N ASN A 28 12.87 -9.53 -4.78
CA ASN A 28 13.82 -10.39 -4.08
C ASN A 28 13.19 -10.84 -2.74
N ARG A 29 13.68 -11.96 -2.22
CA ARG A 29 13.20 -12.62 -1.00
C ARG A 29 13.46 -11.82 0.29
N ASP A 30 14.48 -10.96 0.31
CA ASP A 30 14.93 -10.23 1.51
C ASP A 30 14.79 -8.71 1.38
N PHE A 31 13.65 -8.23 0.86
CA PHE A 31 13.38 -6.79 0.66
C PHE A 31 14.42 -6.05 -0.20
N GLY A 32 15.00 -6.76 -1.18
CA GLY A 32 15.78 -6.17 -2.27
C GLY A 32 14.91 -5.92 -3.51
N ASP A 33 15.29 -4.95 -4.35
CA ASP A 33 14.59 -4.55 -5.58
C ASP A 33 13.08 -4.37 -5.36
N CYS A 34 12.73 -3.25 -4.74
CA CYS A 34 11.35 -2.96 -4.34
C CYS A 34 10.78 -1.74 -5.06
N ILE A 35 9.46 -1.73 -5.18
CA ILE A 35 8.69 -0.54 -5.53
C ILE A 35 7.67 -0.25 -4.43
N ASP A 36 7.45 1.04 -4.17
CA ASP A 36 6.35 1.50 -3.33
C ASP A 36 5.19 1.91 -4.22
N VAL A 37 4.01 1.35 -3.96
CA VAL A 37 2.80 1.62 -4.73
C VAL A 37 1.76 2.23 -3.79
N PRO A 38 1.26 3.44 -4.08
CA PRO A 38 0.11 3.99 -3.39
C PRO A 38 -1.09 3.06 -3.52
N ALA A 39 -1.78 2.84 -2.42
CA ALA A 39 -2.91 1.95 -2.35
C ALA A 39 -4.10 2.70 -1.72
N PRO A 40 -5.09 3.12 -2.52
CA PRO A 40 -6.32 3.66 -1.95
C PRO A 40 -6.98 2.61 -1.05
N HIS A 41 -7.61 3.07 0.04
CA HIS A 41 -8.24 2.17 1.00
C HIS A 41 -9.24 1.20 0.33
N GLY A 42 -9.02 -0.09 0.49
CA GLY A 42 -9.88 -1.16 -0.01
C GLY A 42 -9.80 -1.43 -1.52
N ASP A 43 -9.12 -0.58 -2.29
CA ASP A 43 -8.95 -0.77 -3.73
C ASP A 43 -7.91 -1.84 -4.04
N CYS A 44 -8.10 -2.51 -5.19
CA CYS A 44 -7.13 -3.47 -5.67
C CYS A 44 -5.95 -2.77 -6.34
N VAL A 45 -4.76 -3.02 -5.81
CA VAL A 45 -3.48 -2.67 -6.43
C VAL A 45 -2.93 -3.90 -7.14
N TYR A 46 -2.91 -3.84 -8.46
CA TYR A 46 -2.35 -4.92 -9.27
C TYR A 46 -0.83 -4.87 -9.26
N VAL A 47 -0.20 -6.04 -9.17
CA VAL A 47 1.24 -6.17 -9.36
C VAL A 47 1.59 -5.81 -10.80
N PRO A 48 2.62 -4.98 -11.06
CA PRO A 48 3.00 -4.65 -12.42
C PRO A 48 3.31 -5.90 -13.24
N THR A 49 2.91 -5.93 -14.52
CA THR A 49 3.02 -7.12 -15.39
C THR A 49 4.41 -7.74 -15.42
N LYS A 50 5.48 -6.91 -15.41
CA LYS A 50 6.87 -7.39 -15.40
C LYS A 50 7.25 -8.19 -14.15
N TYR A 51 6.46 -8.13 -13.09
CA TYR A 51 6.72 -8.75 -11.81
C TYR A 51 5.54 -9.53 -11.22
N ASN A 52 4.47 -9.70 -11.98
CA ASN A 52 3.33 -10.52 -11.56
C ASN A 52 3.83 -11.93 -11.25
N ASP A 53 3.39 -12.51 -10.13
CA ASP A 53 3.85 -13.82 -9.62
C ASP A 53 5.32 -13.87 -9.17
N HIS A 54 5.97 -12.72 -8.99
CA HIS A 54 7.37 -12.61 -8.57
C HIS A 54 7.56 -11.66 -7.38
N VAL A 55 6.56 -11.50 -6.52
CA VAL A 55 6.64 -10.68 -5.28
C VAL A 55 7.01 -11.51 -4.06
N TYR A 56 8.31 -11.68 -3.85
CA TYR A 56 8.86 -12.60 -2.85
C TYR A 56 8.84 -12.07 -1.41
N SER A 57 8.78 -10.75 -1.25
CA SER A 57 8.57 -10.07 0.03
C SER A 57 7.73 -8.81 -0.17
N ALA A 58 6.90 -8.47 0.81
CA ALA A 58 6.15 -7.22 0.78
C ALA A 58 5.90 -6.68 2.19
N SER A 59 5.71 -5.37 2.31
CA SER A 59 5.34 -4.70 3.56
C SER A 59 4.43 -3.50 3.30
N THR A 60 3.89 -2.90 4.36
CA THR A 60 2.96 -1.76 4.29
C THR A 60 3.60 -0.53 4.95
N PRO A 61 4.34 0.31 4.20
CA PRO A 61 5.02 1.48 4.79
C PRO A 61 4.05 2.49 5.44
N THR A 62 2.90 2.69 4.81
CA THR A 62 1.84 3.62 5.20
C THR A 62 0.51 2.86 5.19
N GLY A 63 -0.39 3.19 6.12
CA GLY A 63 -1.63 2.44 6.38
C GLY A 63 -1.52 1.48 7.57
N HIS A 64 -2.57 0.71 7.80
CA HIS A 64 -2.66 -0.28 8.87
C HIS A 64 -2.16 -1.65 8.39
N HIS A 65 -2.68 -2.16 7.28
CA HIS A 65 -2.27 -3.44 6.72
C HIS A 65 -2.65 -3.58 5.23
N CYS A 66 -2.06 -4.57 4.57
CA CYS A 66 -2.48 -5.02 3.25
C CYS A 66 -2.73 -6.53 3.23
N ASP A 67 -3.55 -6.97 2.29
CA ASP A 67 -3.83 -8.35 1.99
C ASP A 67 -3.35 -8.64 0.56
N SER A 68 -2.70 -9.78 0.35
CA SER A 68 -2.21 -10.21 -0.98
C SER A 68 -3.10 -11.30 -1.58
N TYR A 69 -3.15 -11.37 -2.92
CA TYR A 69 -4.06 -12.26 -3.64
C TYR A 69 -3.37 -12.97 -4.82
N GLU A 70 -3.85 -14.19 -5.12
CA GLU A 70 -3.33 -15.08 -6.17
C GLU A 70 -3.68 -14.60 -7.60
N THR A 71 -4.92 -14.16 -7.76
CA THR A 71 -5.44 -13.61 -9.01
C THR A 71 -6.08 -12.30 -8.63
N GLY A 72 -5.52 -11.19 -9.13
CA GLY A 72 -5.74 -9.82 -8.64
C GLY A 72 -7.03 -9.60 -7.84
N CYS A 73 -6.91 -9.44 -6.53
CA CYS A 73 -7.96 -9.16 -5.54
C CYS A 73 -9.32 -9.88 -5.71
N GLU A 74 -9.34 -11.03 -6.38
CA GLU A 74 -10.55 -11.82 -6.58
C GLU A 74 -11.03 -12.43 -5.25
N PRO A 75 -12.36 -12.50 -5.03
CA PRO A 75 -12.90 -13.21 -3.88
C PRO A 75 -12.42 -14.66 -3.84
N GLY A 76 -12.03 -15.15 -2.66
CA GLY A 76 -11.54 -16.52 -2.48
C GLY A 76 -10.09 -16.76 -2.94
N LYS A 77 -9.38 -15.73 -3.42
CA LYS A 77 -7.98 -15.79 -3.84
C LYS A 77 -6.99 -15.17 -2.86
N LEU A 78 -7.40 -14.95 -1.62
CA LEU A 78 -6.54 -14.42 -0.56
C LEU A 78 -5.36 -15.37 -0.31
N LEU A 79 -4.14 -14.83 -0.30
CA LEU A 79 -2.90 -15.57 -0.04
C LEU A 79 -2.35 -15.29 1.36
N ILE A 80 -2.16 -14.00 1.68
CA ILE A 80 -1.57 -13.55 2.94
C ILE A 80 -2.39 -12.36 3.41
N GLN A 81 -2.86 -12.42 4.64
CA GLN A 81 -3.67 -11.38 5.27
C GLN A 81 -2.83 -10.59 6.28
N GLY A 82 -3.15 -9.31 6.47
CA GLY A 82 -2.61 -8.52 7.58
C GLY A 82 -1.13 -8.18 7.44
N ILE A 83 -0.65 -7.99 6.21
CA ILE A 83 0.71 -7.56 5.91
C ILE A 83 0.89 -6.14 6.47
N ASP A 84 1.69 -6.00 7.51
CA ASP A 84 1.96 -4.73 8.19
C ASP A 84 3.34 -4.18 7.80
N ARG A 85 3.91 -3.31 8.66
CA ARG A 85 5.25 -2.76 8.44
C ARG A 85 6.37 -3.79 8.50
N ALA A 86 6.22 -4.88 9.26
CA ALA A 86 7.19 -5.96 9.27
C ALA A 86 7.08 -6.79 7.99
N GLY A 87 5.85 -6.94 7.48
CA GLY A 87 5.58 -7.58 6.21
C GLY A 87 5.88 -9.07 6.20
N TYR A 88 5.96 -9.65 5.01
CA TYR A 88 6.41 -11.02 4.80
C TYR A 88 7.69 -11.06 3.97
N LYS A 89 8.45 -12.15 4.10
CA LYS A 89 9.67 -12.38 3.34
C LYS A 89 9.85 -13.85 2.96
N GLY A 90 10.63 -14.09 1.91
CA GLY A 90 11.09 -15.42 1.55
C GLY A 90 10.03 -16.34 0.96
N LEU A 91 8.99 -15.83 0.30
CA LEU A 91 8.11 -16.73 -0.46
C LEU A 91 8.93 -17.55 -1.47
N PRO A 92 8.65 -18.85 -1.64
CA PRO A 92 9.34 -19.69 -2.61
C PRO A 92 8.96 -19.29 -4.04
N GLU A 93 9.79 -19.64 -5.03
CA GLU A 93 9.39 -19.50 -6.44
C GLU A 93 8.09 -20.26 -6.74
N GLY A 94 7.27 -19.69 -7.62
CA GLY A 94 5.94 -20.23 -7.95
C GLY A 94 4.80 -19.73 -7.07
N HIS A 95 5.05 -18.84 -6.10
CA HIS A 95 3.99 -18.06 -5.45
C HIS A 95 3.38 -17.11 -6.49
N ARG A 96 2.05 -16.93 -6.46
CA ARG A 96 1.33 -16.22 -7.53
C ARG A 96 0.77 -14.89 -7.05
N VAL A 97 1.58 -14.10 -6.35
CA VAL A 97 1.09 -12.80 -5.86
C VAL A 97 0.85 -11.89 -7.06
N SER A 98 -0.43 -11.53 -7.27
CA SER A 98 -0.90 -10.78 -8.44
C SER A 98 -1.59 -9.47 -8.06
N GLY A 99 -2.03 -9.31 -6.81
CA GLY A 99 -2.57 -8.05 -6.34
C GLY A 99 -2.59 -7.92 -4.83
N PHE A 100 -2.84 -6.69 -4.39
CA PHE A 100 -2.95 -6.30 -2.99
C PHE A 100 -4.19 -5.46 -2.75
N ARG A 101 -4.85 -5.60 -1.61
CA ARG A 101 -5.77 -4.59 -1.07
C ARG A 101 -5.18 -4.04 0.21
N CYS A 102 -5.14 -2.72 0.36
CA CYS A 102 -4.60 -2.11 1.55
C CYS A 102 -5.65 -1.30 2.29
N TYR A 103 -5.48 -1.24 3.60
CA TYR A 103 -6.38 -0.60 4.52
C TYR A 103 -5.55 0.26 5.46
N ASP A 104 -6.06 1.43 5.78
CA ASP A 104 -5.43 2.43 6.61
C ASP A 104 -6.24 2.75 7.87
#